data_AF-A0A7L1XIR7-F1
#
_entry.id   AF-A0A7L1XIR7-F1
#
_cell.length_a   1.000
_cell.length_b   1.000
_cell.length_c   1.000
_cell.angle_alpha   90.00
_cell.angle_beta   90.00
_cell.angle_gamma   90.00
#
_symmetry.space_group_name_H-M   'P 1'
#
loop_
_entity.id
_entity.type
_entity.pdbx_description
1 polymer ?
#
loop_
_entity_poly.entity_id
_entity_poly.type
_entity_poly.pdbx_seq_one_letter_code
_entity_poly.pdbx_strand_id
1 'polypeptide(L)'
;FLADSGEQVLVDVEDKTNKEINEHIKKILGKSIETLEKEERERKKLSHPATFGPKKYHLRECMCEIEGQVPCPALVPLPKEMRGKYKATMKKEA
;
A
#
# COMPACT_ATOMS: atom_id res chain seq x y z
N PHE A 1 -27.92 -9.89 -19.49
CA PHE A 1 -27.15 -9.94 -18.22
C PHE A 1 -28.10 -10.29 -17.09
N LEU A 2 -27.71 -11.20 -16.21
CA LEU A 2 -28.46 -11.52 -14.99
C LEU A 2 -27.65 -10.97 -13.80
N ALA A 3 -28.22 -10.01 -13.09
CA ALA A 3 -27.59 -9.41 -11.92
C ALA A 3 -27.76 -10.30 -10.68
N ASP A 4 -26.94 -10.09 -9.65
CA ASP A 4 -27.04 -10.81 -8.37
C ASP A 4 -28.40 -10.60 -7.66
N SER A 5 -29.09 -9.50 -7.97
CA SER A 5 -30.46 -9.23 -7.52
C SER A 5 -31.53 -10.08 -8.22
N GLY A 6 -31.16 -10.83 -9.26
CA GLY A 6 -32.08 -11.53 -10.16
C GLY A 6 -32.62 -10.67 -11.30
N GLU A 7 -32.25 -9.39 -11.38
CA GLU A 7 -32.66 -8.49 -12.47
C GLU A 7 -32.06 -8.93 -13.81
N GLN A 8 -32.88 -8.88 -14.87
CA GLN A 8 -32.48 -9.26 -16.22
C GLN A 8 -32.40 -8.02 -17.12
N VAL A 9 -31.21 -7.77 -17.66
CA VAL A 9 -30.96 -6.71 -18.64
C VAL A 9 -30.74 -7.33 -20.01
N LEU A 10 -31.70 -7.12 -20.92
CA LEU A 10 -31.59 -7.50 -22.32
C LEU A 10 -30.99 -6.35 -23.13
N VAL A 11 -29.97 -6.62 -23.94
CA VAL A 11 -29.29 -5.63 -24.77
C VAL A 11 -29.35 -6.09 -26.22
N ASP A 12 -30.04 -5.31 -27.05
CA ASP A 12 -30.07 -5.54 -28.50
C ASP A 12 -28.74 -5.12 -29.13
N VAL A 13 -28.23 -5.96 -30.04
CA VAL A 13 -26.94 -5.80 -30.71
C VAL A 13 -27.04 -5.88 -32.23
N GLU A 14 -28.26 -5.97 -32.78
CA GLU A 14 -28.47 -5.95 -34.23
C GLU A 14 -27.97 -4.62 -34.83
N ASP A 15 -27.34 -4.71 -36.00
CA ASP A 15 -26.70 -3.59 -36.73
C ASP A 15 -25.69 -2.74 -35.94
N LYS A 16 -25.17 -3.24 -34.81
CA LYS A 16 -24.14 -2.56 -34.02
C LYS A 16 -22.75 -3.12 -34.28
N THR A 17 -21.78 -2.21 -34.37
CA THR A 17 -20.37 -2.57 -34.45
C THR A 17 -19.84 -3.00 -33.08
N ASN A 18 -18.69 -3.70 -33.05
CA ASN A 18 -18.06 -4.14 -31.83
C ASN A 18 -17.73 -2.98 -30.86
N LYS A 19 -17.41 -1.79 -31.38
CA LYS A 19 -17.11 -0.61 -30.55
C LYS A 19 -18.38 -0.07 -29.88
N GLU A 20 -19.46 0.04 -30.65
CA GLU A 20 -20.76 0.54 -30.14
C GLU A 20 -21.35 -0.40 -29.10
N ILE A 21 -21.24 -1.71 -29.30
CA ILE A 21 -21.68 -2.71 -28.31
C ILE A 21 -20.90 -2.53 -27.00
N ASN A 22 -19.57 -2.38 -27.07
CA ASN A 22 -18.73 -2.20 -25.88
C ASN A 22 -19.02 -0.89 -25.13
N GLU A 23 -19.16 0.22 -25.86
CA GLU A 23 -19.49 1.51 -25.25
C GLU A 23 -20.88 1.50 -24.61
N HIS A 24 -21.85 0.85 -25.25
CA HIS A 24 -23.20 0.71 -24.73
C HIS A 24 -23.24 -0.11 -23.44
N ILE A 25 -22.55 -1.27 -23.41
CA ILE A 25 -22.44 -2.09 -22.20
C ILE A 25 -21.72 -1.33 -21.09
N LYS A 26 -20.61 -0.64 -21.41
CA LYS A 26 -19.87 0.19 -20.45
C LYS A 26 -20.71 1.32 -19.88
N LYS A 27 -21.64 1.88 -20.66
CA LYS A 27 -22.55 2.93 -20.21
C LYS A 27 -23.64 2.42 -19.26
N ILE A 28 -24.20 1.24 -19.51
CA ILE A 28 -25.33 0.71 -18.72
C ILE A 28 -24.84 0.01 -17.45
N LEU A 29 -23.80 -0.82 -17.56
CA LEU A 29 -23.35 -1.71 -16.47
C LEU A 29 -21.92 -1.40 -16.00
N GLY A 30 -21.17 -0.58 -16.72
CA GLY A 30 -19.81 -0.22 -16.33
C GLY A 30 -19.79 0.74 -15.14
N LYS A 31 -18.77 0.59 -14.30
CA LYS A 31 -18.51 1.57 -13.23
C LYS A 31 -18.19 2.94 -13.83
N SER A 32 -18.64 4.01 -13.16
CA SER A 32 -18.24 5.36 -13.52
C SER A 32 -16.73 5.55 -13.29
N ILE A 33 -16.13 6.47 -14.06
CA ILE A 33 -14.71 6.83 -13.90
C ILE A 33 -14.44 7.28 -12.46
N GLU A 34 -15.33 8.09 -11.90
CA GLU A 34 -15.25 8.56 -10.51
C GLU A 34 -15.21 7.41 -9.50
N THR A 35 -16.01 6.36 -9.71
CA THR A 35 -16.01 5.16 -8.84
C THR A 35 -14.68 4.44 -8.93
N LEU A 36 -14.14 4.27 -10.15
CA LEU A 36 -12.84 3.63 -10.36
C LEU A 36 -11.69 4.41 -9.70
N GLU A 37 -11.68 5.73 -9.85
CA GLU A 37 -10.68 6.60 -9.22
C GLU A 37 -10.77 6.58 -7.69
N LYS A 38 -11.98 6.52 -7.14
CA LYS A 38 -12.20 6.41 -5.70
C LYS A 38 -11.66 5.08 -5.16
N GLU A 39 -12.00 3.96 -5.80
CA GLU A 39 -11.50 2.62 -5.45
C GLU A 39 -9.96 2.58 -5.52
N GLU A 40 -9.36 3.17 -6.54
CA GLU A 40 -7.90 3.25 -6.67
C GLU A 40 -7.27 4.08 -5.55
N ARG A 41 -7.88 5.23 -5.21
CA ARG A 41 -7.42 6.09 -4.11
C ARG A 41 -7.49 5.37 -2.77
N GLU A 42 -8.56 4.62 -2.53
CA GLU A 42 -8.72 3.82 -1.31
C GLU A 42 -7.66 2.71 -1.23
N ARG A 43 -7.37 2.02 -2.34
CA ARG A 43 -6.29 1.03 -2.40
C ARG A 43 -4.92 1.64 -2.07
N LYS A 44 -4.64 2.86 -2.54
CA LYS A 44 -3.38 3.58 -2.24
C LYS A 44 -3.26 3.96 -0.75
N LYS A 45 -4.37 4.20 -0.04
CA LYS A 45 -4.33 4.48 1.41
C LYS A 45 -3.82 3.31 2.23
N LEU A 46 -3.99 2.07 1.76
CA LEU A 46 -3.52 0.86 2.45
C LEU A 46 -2.00 0.82 2.59
N SER A 47 -1.27 1.39 1.62
CA SER A 47 0.19 1.55 1.67
C SER A 47 0.55 2.92 2.24
N HIS A 48 0.59 3.04 3.57
CA HIS A 48 0.84 4.31 4.22
C HIS A 48 2.36 4.61 4.35
N PRO A 49 2.88 5.73 3.83
CA PRO A 49 4.33 6.00 3.75
C PRO A 49 5.02 6.19 5.12
N ALA A 50 4.25 6.50 6.17
CA ALA A 50 4.80 6.62 7.53
C ALA A 50 4.99 5.27 8.24
N THR A 51 4.52 4.17 7.65
CA THR A 51 4.70 2.83 8.23
C THR A 51 6.09 2.28 7.90
N PHE A 52 6.63 1.48 8.82
CA PHE A 52 7.91 0.80 8.69
C PHE A 52 7.68 -0.71 8.65
N GLY A 53 8.48 -1.41 7.85
CA GLY A 53 8.41 -2.86 7.73
C GLY A 53 9.11 -3.34 6.47
N PRO A 54 8.92 -4.61 6.07
CA PRO A 54 9.63 -5.19 4.93
C PRO A 54 9.50 -4.37 3.64
N LYS A 55 10.59 -4.22 2.87
CA LYS A 55 10.63 -3.44 1.62
C LYS A 55 9.58 -3.82 0.57
N LYS A 56 8.99 -5.01 0.68
CA LYS A 56 7.88 -5.44 -0.18
C LYS A 56 6.63 -4.57 -0.01
N TYR A 57 6.38 -4.06 1.19
CA TYR A 57 5.13 -3.37 1.54
C TYR A 57 5.35 -1.95 2.08
N HIS A 58 6.56 -1.64 2.53
CA HIS A 58 6.89 -0.37 3.18
C HIS A 58 8.10 0.29 2.52
N LEU A 59 8.17 1.61 2.62
CA LEU A 59 9.27 2.39 2.06
C LEU A 59 10.57 2.25 2.85
N ARG A 60 10.46 1.98 4.15
CA ARG A 60 11.58 1.91 5.10
C ARG A 60 11.40 0.71 6.01
N GLU A 61 12.48 0.00 6.29
CA GLU A 61 12.46 -1.17 7.16
C GLU A 61 12.73 -0.79 8.61
N CYS A 62 13.70 0.09 8.82
CA CYS A 62 14.10 0.53 10.13
C CYS A 62 14.18 2.04 10.23
N MET A 63 13.93 2.57 11.43
CA MET A 63 14.02 3.99 11.73
C MET A 63 15.43 4.55 11.50
N CYS A 64 16.46 3.70 11.55
CA CYS A 64 17.85 4.12 11.30
C CYS A 64 18.11 4.63 9.87
N GLU A 65 17.18 4.44 8.94
CA GLU A 65 17.22 5.00 7.58
C GLU A 65 16.85 6.48 7.55
N ILE A 66 16.30 7.03 8.64
CA ILE A 66 15.90 8.43 8.72
C ILE A 66 17.06 9.28 9.27
N GLU A 67 17.42 10.32 8.53
CA GLU A 67 18.45 11.27 8.93
C GLU A 67 18.13 11.91 10.30
N GLY A 68 19.16 12.09 11.12
CA GLY A 68 19.03 12.58 12.49
C GLY A 68 18.63 11.52 13.52
N GLN A 69 18.22 10.31 13.10
CA GLN A 69 18.01 9.19 14.01
C GLN A 69 19.31 8.45 14.32
N VAL A 70 19.28 7.61 15.36
CA VAL A 70 20.43 6.78 15.75
C VAL A 70 20.72 5.77 14.62
N PRO A 71 21.96 5.73 14.09
CA PRO A 71 22.33 4.81 13.02
C PRO A 71 22.34 3.36 13.51
N CYS A 72 22.18 2.42 12.58
CA CYS A 72 22.23 1.00 12.89
C CYS A 72 23.63 0.61 13.42
N PRO A 73 23.73 -0.11 14.55
CA PRO A 73 25.01 -0.55 15.11
C PRO A 73 25.88 -1.39 14.16
N ALA A 74 25.26 -2.03 13.17
CA ALA A 74 25.95 -2.80 12.14
C ALA A 74 26.74 -1.91 11.15
N LEU A 75 26.30 -0.66 10.96
CA LEU A 75 26.94 0.33 10.08
C LEU A 75 27.86 1.26 10.88
N VAL A 76 27.37 1.76 12.01
CA VAL A 76 28.10 2.69 12.87
C VAL A 76 28.04 2.17 14.30
N PRO A 77 29.16 1.70 14.87
CA PRO A 77 29.20 1.22 16.24
C PRO A 77 28.73 2.29 17.23
N LEU A 78 27.79 1.91 18.11
CA LEU A 78 27.31 2.82 19.14
C LEU A 78 28.42 3.11 20.19
N PRO A 79 28.36 4.29 20.85
CA PRO A 79 29.26 4.63 21.96
C PRO A 79 29.29 3.55 23.05
N LYS A 80 30.44 3.40 23.73
CA LYS A 80 30.63 2.34 24.74
C LYS A 80 29.64 2.47 25.89
N GLU A 81 29.33 3.70 26.25
CA GLU A 81 28.41 4.09 27.31
C GLU A 81 26.98 3.62 27.01
N MET A 82 26.62 3.39 25.75
CA MET A 82 25.32 2.87 25.33
C MET A 82 25.28 1.34 25.18
N ARG A 83 26.43 0.66 25.15
CA ARG A 83 26.54 -0.77 24.91
C ARG A 83 26.47 -1.57 26.21
N GLY A 84 25.64 -2.61 26.24
CA GLY A 84 25.39 -3.42 27.44
C GLY A 84 26.64 -4.02 28.09
N LYS A 85 27.62 -4.47 27.29
CA LYS A 85 28.89 -5.04 27.78
C LYS A 85 29.65 -4.08 28.72
N TYR A 86 29.74 -2.79 28.38
CA TYR A 86 30.48 -1.82 29.20
C TYR A 86 29.62 -1.26 30.34
N LYS A 87 28.31 -1.08 30.13
CA LYS A 87 27.40 -0.72 31.23
C LYS A 87 27.44 -1.75 32.36
N ALA A 88 27.50 -3.04 32.02
CA ALA A 88 27.55 -4.11 33.00
C ALA A 88 28.86 -4.17 33.78
N THR A 89 30.00 -3.85 33.16
CA THR A 89 31.29 -3.79 33.88
C THR A 89 31.32 -2.60 34.83
N MET A 90 30.91 -1.41 34.38
CA MET A 90 30.88 -0.22 35.24
C MET A 90 29.95 -0.38 36.45
N LYS A 91 28.83 -1.10 36.31
CA LYS A 91 27.93 -1.42 37.44
C LYS A 91 28.49 -2.43 38.44
N LYS A 92 29.44 -3.28 38.04
CA LYS A 92 30.11 -4.23 38.95
C LYS A 92 31.28 -3.59 39.69
N GLU A 93 31.84 -2.53 39.12
CA GLU A 93 32.96 -1.76 39.67
C GLU A 93 32.49 -0.60 40.57
N ALA A 94 31.20 -0.30 40.59
CA ALA A 94 30.54 0.66 41.48
C ALA A 94 29.91 -0.03 42.69
#